data_AF-A0A7V3WIC7-F1
#
_entry.id   AF-A0A7V3WIC7-F1
#
_cell.length_a   1.000
_cell.length_b   1.000
_cell.length_c   1.000
_cell.angle_alpha   90.00
_cell.angle_beta   90.00
_cell.angle_gamma   90.00
#
_symmetry.space_group_name_H-M   'P 1'
#
loop_
_entity.id
_entity.type
_entity.pdbx_description
1 polymer ?
#
loop_
_entity_poly.entity_id
_entity_poly.type
_entity_poly.pdbx_seq_one_letter_code
_entity_poly.pdbx_strand_id
1 'polypeptide(L)' 'MNTSKDIHIPKELIWDYKEPPDNLLWKLQRIADFFPAFGADAVTVKLLFEYRDKLKLEKGKYRLIELYYEVLNEKTG' A
#
# COMPACT_ATOMS: atom_id res chain seq x y z
N MET A 1 -8.50 -18.43 6.21
CA MET A 1 -8.33 -18.32 4.74
C MET A 1 -7.13 -17.43 4.47
N ASN A 2 -5.96 -18.02 4.20
CA ASN A 2 -4.77 -17.25 3.78
C ASN A 2 -4.87 -17.01 2.28
N THR A 3 -5.48 -15.90 1.90
CA THR A 3 -5.22 -15.33 0.57
C THR A 3 -3.85 -14.66 0.67
N SER A 4 -2.80 -15.33 0.21
CA SER A 4 -1.53 -14.67 -0.07
C SER A 4 -1.79 -13.63 -1.16
N LYS A 5 -2.25 -12.44 -0.75
CA LYS A 5 -2.38 -11.28 -1.61
C LYS A 5 -0.95 -10.84 -1.90
N ASP A 6 -0.35 -11.43 -2.93
CA ASP A 6 1.01 -11.10 -3.31
C ASP A 6 0.99 -9.74 -4.02
N ILE A 7 1.56 -8.74 -3.36
CA ILE A 7 1.67 -7.39 -3.90
C ILE A 7 3.07 -7.22 -4.48
N HIS A 8 3.14 -6.78 -5.73
CA HIS A 8 4.42 -6.48 -6.37
C HIS A 8 4.97 -5.16 -5.83
N ILE A 9 6.20 -5.17 -5.31
CA ILE A 9 6.91 -3.95 -4.95
C ILE A 9 7.77 -3.53 -6.15
N PRO A 10 7.63 -2.28 -6.63
CA PRO A 10 8.51 -1.74 -7.66
C PRO A 10 9.98 -1.83 -7.25
N LYS A 11 10.87 -2.15 -8.19
CA LYS A 11 12.31 -2.32 -7.93
C LYS A 11 12.94 -1.03 -7.37
N GLU A 12 12.40 0.11 -7.77
CA GLU A 12 12.76 1.45 -7.31
C GLU A 12 12.49 1.66 -5.82
N LEU A 13 11.65 0.84 -5.19
CA LEU A 13 11.41 0.89 -3.74
C LEU A 13 12.32 -0.06 -2.96
N ILE A 14 13.02 -0.98 -3.63
CA ILE A 14 13.86 -2.01 -2.97
C ILE A 14 15.30 -2.00 -3.48
N TRP A 15 15.72 -0.93 -4.16
CA TRP A 15 17.07 -0.78 -4.72
C TRP A 15 18.17 -0.90 -3.66
N ASP A 16 17.84 -0.59 -2.41
CA ASP A 16 18.69 -0.66 -1.22
C ASP A 16 18.73 -2.04 -0.56
N TYR A 17 17.90 -2.99 -1.02
CA TYR A 17 17.82 -4.34 -0.46
C TYR A 17 18.49 -5.38 -1.36
N LYS A 18 19.38 -6.18 -0.76
CA LYS A 18 19.89 -7.40 -1.39
C LYS A 18 18.78 -8.46 -1.51
N GLU A 19 18.04 -8.65 -0.43
CA GLU A 19 16.87 -9.54 -0.36
C GLU A 19 15.79 -8.85 0.49
N PRO A 20 14.72 -8.31 -0.13
CA PRO A 20 13.64 -7.66 0.62
C PRO A 20 12.79 -8.68 1.37
N PRO A 21 12.26 -8.35 2.56
CA PRO A 21 11.35 -9.21 3.28
C PRO A 21 10.09 -9.58 2.48
N ASP A 22 9.80 -10.88 2.40
CA ASP A 22 8.61 -11.40 1.70
C ASP A 22 7.39 -11.49 2.64
N ASN A 23 6.98 -10.36 3.23
CA ASN A 23 5.77 -10.30 4.05
C ASN A 23 4.90 -9.09 3.70
N LEU A 24 3.59 -9.31 3.62
CA LEU A 24 2.63 -8.31 3.13
C LEU A 24 2.70 -6.98 3.88
N LEU A 25 2.77 -6.99 5.22
CA LEU A 25 2.81 -5.77 6.02
C LEU A 25 4.06 -4.92 5.72
N TRP A 26 5.21 -5.56 5.56
CA TRP A 26 6.43 -4.86 5.18
C TRP A 26 6.32 -4.31 3.75
N LYS A 27 5.78 -5.08 2.81
CA LYS A 27 5.55 -4.61 1.43
C LYS A 27 4.64 -3.39 1.40
N LEU A 28 3.54 -3.43 2.15
CA LEU A 28 2.58 -2.33 2.25
C LEU A 28 3.16 -1.12 2.97
N GLN A 29 3.94 -1.32 4.04
CA GLN A 29 4.66 -0.22 4.69
C GLN A 29 5.61 0.45 3.69
N ARG A 30 6.38 -0.33 2.95
CA ARG A 30 7.34 0.20 1.99
C ARG A 30 6.64 1.00 0.88
N ILE A 31 5.53 0.52 0.36
CA ILE A 31 4.74 1.28 -0.62
C ILE A 31 4.15 2.54 0.02
N ALA A 32 3.59 2.43 1.23
CA ALA A 32 3.03 3.56 1.95
C ALA A 32 4.07 4.66 2.17
N ASP A 33 5.32 4.33 2.46
CA ASP A 33 6.41 5.29 2.64
C ASP A 33 6.54 6.27 1.45
N PHE A 34 6.26 5.80 0.22
CA PHE A 34 6.34 6.58 -1.02
C PHE A 34 4.98 6.87 -1.67
N PHE A 35 3.88 6.60 -0.98
CA PHE A 35 2.54 6.92 -1.46
C PHE A 35 2.35 8.46 -1.55
N PRO A 36 1.73 9.00 -2.62
CA PRO A 36 1.03 8.32 -3.71
C PRO A 36 1.87 8.10 -4.98
N ALA A 37 3.16 8.45 -4.97
CA ALA A 37 4.02 8.24 -6.14
C ALA A 37 4.10 6.76 -6.55
N PHE A 38 3.95 5.86 -5.57
CA PHE A 38 3.76 4.43 -5.78
C PHE A 38 2.51 3.92 -5.03
N GLY A 39 1.83 2.92 -5.60
CA GLY A 39 0.70 2.24 -4.96
C GLY A 39 -0.66 2.95 -5.08
N ALA A 40 -0.83 3.82 -6.07
CA ALA A 40 -2.10 4.50 -6.37
C ALA A 40 -3.10 3.66 -7.19
N ASP A 41 -2.74 2.44 -7.59
CA ASP A 41 -3.65 1.53 -8.27
C ASP A 41 -4.71 0.95 -7.32
N ALA A 42 -5.84 0.51 -7.87
CA ALA A 42 -6.99 0.09 -7.06
C ALA A 42 -6.72 -1.11 -6.15
N VAL A 43 -5.88 -2.05 -6.57
CA VAL A 43 -5.56 -3.24 -5.75
C VAL A 43 -4.71 -2.81 -4.56
N THR A 44 -3.68 -2.02 -4.80
CA THR A 44 -2.79 -1.52 -3.75
C THR A 44 -3.48 -0.58 -2.79
N VAL A 45 -4.27 0.39 -3.28
CA VAL A 45 -5.03 1.32 -2.43
C VAL A 45 -5.99 0.57 -1.52
N LYS A 46 -6.70 -0.44 -2.04
CA LYS A 46 -7.58 -1.29 -1.24
C LYS A 46 -6.81 -2.00 -0.12
N LEU A 47 -5.64 -2.55 -0.42
CA LEU A 47 -4.78 -3.19 0.58
C LEU A 47 -4.23 -2.21 1.61
N LEU A 48 -3.74 -1.05 1.17
CA LEU A 48 -3.29 0.01 2.06
C LEU A 48 -4.41 0.44 3.00
N PHE A 49 -5.63 0.62 2.49
CA PHE A 49 -6.80 0.98 3.29
C PHE A 49 -7.18 -0.12 4.29
N GLU A 50 -7.22 -1.38 3.87
CA GLU A 50 -7.54 -2.55 4.72
C GLU A 50 -6.53 -2.71 5.89
N TYR A 51 -5.26 -2.35 5.68
CA TYR A 51 -4.19 -2.57 6.63
C TYR A 51 -3.66 -1.30 7.31
N ARG A 52 -4.21 -0.11 7.01
CA ARG A 52 -3.66 1.19 7.44
C ARG A 52 -3.43 1.31 8.94
N ASP A 53 -4.27 0.70 9.77
CA ASP A 53 -4.15 0.73 11.25
C ASP A 53 -2.96 -0.09 11.77
N LYS A 54 -2.42 -1.01 10.94
CA LYS A 54 -1.23 -1.81 11.24
C LYS A 54 0.05 -1.18 10.68
N LEU A 55 -0.08 -0.13 9.87
CA LEU A 55 1.03 0.57 9.25
C LEU A 55 1.43 1.77 10.12
N LYS A 56 2.72 2.09 10.10
CA LYS A 56 3.26 3.30 10.75
C LYS A 56 3.05 4.49 9.82
N LEU A 57 1.84 5.05 9.84
CA LEU A 57 1.45 6.16 8.98
C LEU A 57 1.38 7.47 9.74
N GLU A 58 1.90 8.53 9.13
CA GLU A 58 1.58 9.89 9.55
C GLU A 58 0.13 10.24 9.21
N LYS A 59 -0.46 11.15 9.99
CA LYS A 59 -1.87 11.53 9.86
C LYS A 59 -2.27 11.98 8.46
N GLY A 60 -1.38 12.69 7.75
CA GLY A 60 -1.63 13.13 6.37
C GLY A 60 -1.74 11.96 5.40
N LYS A 61 -0.82 11.01 5.50
CA LYS A 61 -0.79 9.81 4.66
C LYS A 61 -1.97 8.87 4.93
N TYR A 62 -2.32 8.72 6.21
CA TYR A 62 -3.52 7.97 6.61
C TYR A 62 -4.77 8.49 5.89
N ARG A 63 -5.00 9.82 5.92
CA ARG A 63 -6.13 10.47 5.25
C ARG A 63 -6.04 10.39 3.73
N LEU A 64 -4.83 10.50 3.17
CA LEU A 64 -4.65 10.43 1.72
C LEU A 64 -5.02 9.04 1.17
N ILE A 65 -4.66 7.97 1.87
CA ILE A 65 -5.04 6.59 1.50
C ILE A 65 -6.57 6.42 1.56
N GLU A 66 -7.22 6.97 2.58
CA GLU A 66 -8.69 6.98 2.70
C GLU A 66 -9.36 7.71 1.54
N LEU A 67 -8.89 8.91 1.18
CA LEU A 67 -9.41 9.66 0.04
C LEU A 67 -9.25 8.90 -1.28
N TYR A 68 -8.09 8.29 -1.54
CA TYR A 68 -7.90 7.48 -2.74
C TYR A 68 -8.82 6.27 -2.78
N TYR A 69 -9.05 5.63 -1.63
CA TYR A 69 -9.97 4.51 -1.53
C TYR A 69 -11.42 4.92 -1.84
N GLU A 70 -11.87 6.05 -1.29
CA GLU A 70 -13.20 6.61 -1.57
C GLU A 70 -13.38 6.90 -3.06
N VAL A 71 -12.47 7.67 -3.65
CA VAL A 71 -12.52 8.04 -5.09
C VAL A 71 -12.53 6.81 -6.01
N LEU A 72 -11.78 5.77 -5.66
CA LEU A 72 -11.75 4.54 -6.47
C LEU A 72 -13.03 3.71 -6.33
N ASN A 73 -13.67 3.70 -5.15
CA ASN A 73 -14.94 3.00 -4.97
C ASN A 73 -16.11 3.76 -5.60
N GLU A 74 -16.12 5.10 -5.56
CA GLU A 74 -17.12 5.93 -6.24
C GLU A 74 -17.15 5.68 -7.76
N LYS A 75 -15.99 5.40 -8.38
CA LYS A 75 -15.89 5.07 -9.80
C LYS A 75 -16.41 3.69 -10.19
N THR A 76 -16.63 2.82 -9.22
CA THR A 76 -17.19 1.46 -9.40
C THR A 76 -18.64 1.33 -8.98
N GLY A 77 -19.26 2.41 -8.50
CA GLY A 77 -20.68 2.49 -8.11
C GLY A 77 -21.60 2.91 -9.25
#